data_AF-A0A401ZBZ8-F1
#
_entry.id   AF-A0A401ZBZ8-F1
#
_cell.length_a   1.000
_cell.length_b   1.000
_cell.length_c   1.000
_cell.angle_alpha   90.00
_cell.angle_beta   90.00
_cell.angle_gamma   90.00
#
_symmetry.space_group_name_H-M   'P 1'
#
loop_
_entity.id
_entity.type
_entity.pdbx_description
1 polymer ?
#
loop_
_entity_poly.entity_id
_entity_poly.type
_entity_poly.pdbx_seq_one_letter_code
_entity_poly.pdbx_strand_id
1 'polypeptide(L)'
;MATDATSTHQGSSYDMADGQVWYDLYNWLLPLVEMWVRDSRVSSWYGQHREIAEDIAHEAVVRTFRYQQRAARGEMSPIGSLKALSRVIARNYFRDWRKKDWCLVRPTLNENDQQALDVTAGPHEIVDASQIALDRLMLDSIIVSVARIVAGFPLGQKVALLTDLANMSDLDGEPSLLEQALRDVGLQLSEYRRPRSEDPIIRGRDAALRSIAYKRLKQQVQV
;
A
#
# COMPACT_ATOMS: atom_id res chain seq x y z
N MET A 1 -13.12 64.65 21.65
CA MET A 1 -12.60 64.57 20.27
C MET A 1 -11.55 63.46 20.28
N ALA A 2 -12.01 62.23 20.10
CA ALA A 2 -11.95 61.48 18.84
C ALA A 2 -10.59 60.77 18.70
N THR A 3 -10.53 59.59 19.32
CA THR A 3 -9.58 58.52 19.01
C THR A 3 -10.02 57.87 17.71
N ASP A 4 -9.26 58.03 16.64
CA ASP A 4 -9.44 57.25 15.42
C ASP A 4 -8.29 56.24 15.34
N ALA A 5 -8.61 54.99 15.64
CA ALA A 5 -7.74 53.85 15.48
C ALA A 5 -8.21 53.09 14.24
N THR A 6 -7.46 53.26 13.17
CA THR A 6 -7.51 52.45 11.95
C THR A 6 -7.05 51.02 12.24
N SER A 7 -7.73 50.06 11.57
CA SER A 7 -7.17 48.80 11.08
C SER A 7 -7.00 47.68 12.13
N THR A 8 -7.28 46.39 11.89
CA THR A 8 -7.33 45.62 10.64
C THR A 8 -8.07 44.30 10.91
N HIS A 9 -9.21 44.05 10.26
CA HIS A 9 -9.83 42.71 10.20
C HIS A 9 -9.28 42.00 8.94
N GLN A 10 -8.12 41.35 9.05
CA GLN A 10 -7.51 40.56 7.96
C GLN A 10 -7.22 39.10 8.35
N GLY A 11 -7.82 38.60 9.43
CA GLY A 11 -7.60 37.24 9.93
C GLY A 11 -8.55 36.15 9.39
N SER A 12 -9.61 36.49 8.67
CA SER A 12 -10.73 35.55 8.43
C SER A 12 -10.66 34.76 7.12
N SER A 13 -9.83 35.17 6.14
CA SER A 13 -9.86 34.58 4.79
C SER A 13 -8.98 33.33 4.62
N TYR A 14 -7.96 33.15 5.46
CA TYR A 14 -7.01 32.04 5.34
C TYR A 14 -7.53 30.74 5.96
N ASP A 15 -8.34 30.82 7.02
CA ASP A 15 -8.90 29.66 7.73
C ASP A 15 -10.10 29.04 6.97
N MET A 16 -10.92 29.88 6.30
CA MET A 16 -12.02 29.42 5.44
C MET A 16 -11.53 28.70 4.18
N ALA A 17 -10.39 29.11 3.61
CA ALA A 17 -9.83 28.49 2.41
C ALA A 17 -9.30 27.08 2.69
N ASP A 18 -8.74 26.83 3.88
CA ASP A 18 -8.29 25.49 4.29
C ASP A 18 -9.49 24.56 4.51
N GLY A 19 -10.53 25.03 5.22
CA GLY A 19 -11.76 24.27 5.43
C GLY A 19 -12.48 23.85 4.14
N GLN A 20 -12.51 24.73 3.13
CA GLN A 20 -13.14 24.44 1.84
C GLN A 20 -12.43 23.31 1.09
N VAL A 21 -11.09 23.25 1.14
CA VAL A 21 -10.31 22.18 0.47
C VAL A 21 -10.68 20.80 1.01
N TRP A 22 -10.87 20.68 2.33
CA TRP A 22 -11.25 19.42 2.96
C TRP A 22 -12.69 19.04 2.68
N TYR A 23 -13.60 20.03 2.62
CA TYR A 23 -14.98 19.82 2.23
C TYR A 23 -15.09 19.36 0.77
N ASP A 24 -14.33 19.97 -0.15
CA ASP A 24 -14.29 19.57 -1.56
C ASP A 24 -13.68 18.17 -1.73
N LEU A 25 -12.65 17.84 -0.92
CA LEU A 25 -12.06 16.51 -0.90
C LEU A 25 -13.07 15.46 -0.42
N TYR A 26 -13.85 15.77 0.62
CA TYR A 26 -14.93 14.93 1.11
C TYR A 26 -16.01 14.71 0.04
N ASN A 27 -16.52 15.79 -0.56
CA ASN A 27 -17.56 15.71 -1.61
C ASN A 27 -17.08 14.93 -2.84
N TRP A 28 -15.79 15.01 -3.16
CA TRP A 28 -15.20 14.23 -4.24
C TRP A 28 -15.07 12.74 -3.89
N LEU A 29 -14.79 12.41 -2.63
CA LEU A 29 -14.53 11.06 -2.17
C LEU A 29 -15.82 10.28 -1.86
N LEU A 30 -16.82 10.93 -1.28
CA LEU A 30 -18.09 10.34 -0.86
C LEU A 30 -18.78 9.49 -1.97
N PRO A 31 -19.02 10.00 -3.19
CA PRO A 31 -19.69 9.21 -4.22
C PRO A 31 -18.88 7.99 -4.67
N LEU A 32 -17.54 8.03 -4.55
CA LEU A 32 -16.69 6.87 -4.83
C LEU A 32 -16.85 5.80 -3.75
N VAL A 33 -16.90 6.21 -2.49
CA VAL A 33 -17.07 5.32 -1.34
C VAL A 33 -18.48 4.74 -1.30
N GLU A 34 -19.52 5.54 -1.58
CA GLU A 34 -20.90 5.06 -1.68
C GLU A 34 -21.04 3.92 -2.69
N MET A 35 -20.36 4.04 -3.83
CA MET A 35 -20.28 2.98 -4.84
C MET A 35 -19.67 1.70 -4.25
N TRP A 36 -18.53 1.82 -3.56
CA TRP A 36 -17.86 0.66 -2.94
C TRP A 36 -18.71 -0.01 -1.87
N VAL A 37 -19.39 0.78 -1.03
CA VAL A 37 -20.24 0.28 0.06
C VAL A 37 -21.46 -0.43 -0.49
N ARG A 38 -22.13 0.15 -1.50
CA ARG A 38 -23.26 -0.48 -2.19
C ARG A 38 -22.87 -1.82 -2.82
N ASP A 39 -21.67 -1.89 -3.40
CA ASP A 39 -21.21 -3.08 -4.14
C ASP A 39 -20.50 -4.12 -3.23
N SER A 40 -20.35 -3.82 -1.94
CA SER A 40 -19.58 -4.62 -0.97
C SER A 40 -20.20 -5.98 -0.60
N ARG A 41 -21.51 -6.15 -0.84
CA ARG A 41 -22.31 -7.33 -0.47
C ARG A 41 -22.19 -7.75 1.00
N VAL A 42 -21.90 -6.82 1.91
CA VAL A 42 -21.94 -7.09 3.36
C VAL A 42 -23.40 -7.00 3.81
N SER A 43 -23.97 -8.11 4.29
CA SER A 43 -25.39 -8.15 4.66
C SER A 43 -25.74 -7.21 5.81
N SER A 44 -24.83 -7.03 6.77
CA SER A 44 -25.01 -6.11 7.90
C SER A 44 -25.00 -4.63 7.50
N TRP A 45 -24.53 -4.30 6.29
CA TRP A 45 -24.49 -2.92 5.79
C TRP A 45 -25.77 -2.51 5.06
N TYR A 46 -26.69 -3.45 4.85
CA TYR A 46 -27.93 -3.19 4.14
C TYR A 46 -28.81 -2.20 4.90
N GLY A 47 -29.22 -1.12 4.23
CA GLY A 47 -29.99 -0.02 4.82
C GLY A 47 -29.15 1.02 5.57
N GLN A 48 -27.83 0.82 5.68
CA GLN A 48 -26.88 1.75 6.31
C GLN A 48 -25.75 2.19 5.36
N HIS A 49 -25.92 1.96 4.06
CA HIS A 49 -24.85 2.17 3.07
C HIS A 49 -24.35 3.62 3.05
N ARG A 50 -25.24 4.58 3.29
CA ARG A 50 -24.89 6.00 3.24
C ARG A 50 -24.07 6.38 4.46
N GLU A 51 -24.51 6.02 5.65
CA GLU A 51 -23.85 6.28 6.92
C GLU A 51 -22.45 5.67 6.93
N ILE A 52 -22.34 4.42 6.46
CA ILE A 52 -21.06 3.72 6.30
C ILE A 52 -20.14 4.44 5.32
N ALA A 53 -20.69 4.92 4.19
CA ALA A 53 -19.90 5.65 3.21
C ALA A 53 -19.44 7.02 3.72
N GLU A 54 -20.29 7.73 4.45
CA GLU A 54 -19.98 9.00 5.11
C GLU A 54 -18.86 8.78 6.16
N ASP A 55 -18.95 7.74 7.00
CA ASP A 55 -17.93 7.39 8.00
C ASP A 55 -16.57 7.11 7.36
N ILE A 56 -16.54 6.27 6.31
CA ILE A 56 -15.31 5.93 5.59
C ILE A 56 -14.70 7.18 4.92
N ALA A 57 -15.52 7.99 4.25
CA ALA A 57 -15.06 9.20 3.58
C ALA A 57 -14.53 10.23 4.59
N HIS A 58 -15.24 10.41 5.71
CA HIS A 58 -14.85 11.33 6.77
C HIS A 58 -13.52 10.92 7.42
N GLU A 59 -13.39 9.65 7.81
CA GLU A 59 -12.17 9.12 8.42
C GLU A 59 -10.98 9.25 7.46
N ALA A 60 -11.18 9.03 6.16
CA ALA A 60 -10.14 9.20 5.16
C ALA A 60 -9.66 10.65 5.03
N VAL A 61 -10.59 11.61 5.03
CA VAL A 61 -10.27 13.04 5.00
C VAL A 61 -9.53 13.45 6.26
N VAL A 62 -10.00 13.05 7.45
CA VAL A 62 -9.34 13.35 8.74
C VAL A 62 -7.92 12.79 8.80
N ARG A 63 -7.70 11.56 8.34
CA ARG A 63 -6.35 10.96 8.29
C ARG A 63 -5.45 11.65 7.28
N THR A 64 -5.99 12.09 6.15
CA THR A 64 -5.25 12.87 5.14
C THR A 64 -4.80 14.20 5.72
N PHE A 65 -5.68 14.90 6.43
CA PHE A 65 -5.36 16.13 7.14
C PHE A 65 -4.25 15.92 8.19
N ARG A 66 -4.37 14.90 9.05
CA ARG A 66 -3.33 14.58 10.04
C ARG A 66 -2.00 14.25 9.37
N TYR A 67 -2.01 13.55 8.24
CA TYR A 67 -0.80 13.29 7.46
C TYR A 67 -0.19 14.59 6.96
N GLN A 68 -0.98 15.50 6.41
CA GLN A 68 -0.51 16.81 5.94
C GLN A 68 0.12 17.63 7.06
N GLN A 69 -0.49 17.64 8.25
CA GLN A 69 0.08 18.31 9.41
C GLN A 69 1.44 17.75 9.82
N ARG A 70 1.61 16.42 9.75
CA ARG A 70 2.89 15.76 10.07
C ARG A 70 3.95 16.00 9.01
N ALA A 71 3.55 16.01 7.73
CA ALA A 71 4.43 16.37 6.63
C ALA A 71 4.90 17.83 6.74
N ALA A 72 4.02 18.76 7.11
CA ALA A 72 4.36 20.17 7.34
C ALA A 72 5.35 20.36 8.51
N ARG A 73 5.34 19.46 9.50
CA ARG A 73 6.33 19.43 10.60
C ARG A 73 7.64 18.73 10.23
N GLY A 74 7.75 18.17 9.02
CA GLY A 74 8.93 17.42 8.57
C GLY A 74 9.02 15.99 9.11
N GLU A 75 7.95 15.44 9.70
CA GLU A 75 7.93 14.06 10.21
C GLU A 75 7.67 13.02 9.12
N MET A 76 7.11 13.45 7.98
CA MET A 76 6.68 12.60 6.87
C MET A 76 7.03 13.25 5.53
N SER A 77 7.06 12.44 4.47
CA SER A 77 7.24 12.92 3.10
C SER A 77 6.12 13.90 2.69
N PRO A 78 6.43 14.93 1.90
CA PRO A 78 5.42 15.86 1.40
C PRO A 78 4.40 15.14 0.52
N ILE A 79 3.13 15.56 0.63
CA ILE A 79 2.03 14.97 -0.12
C ILE A 79 2.07 15.47 -1.57
N GLY A 80 2.18 14.56 -2.53
CA GLY A 80 2.09 14.91 -3.96
C GLY A 80 0.67 15.20 -4.45
N SER A 81 -0.34 14.55 -3.86
CA SER A 81 -1.76 14.79 -4.18
C SER A 81 -2.68 14.38 -3.02
N LEU A 82 -3.48 15.32 -2.52
CA LEU A 82 -4.47 15.07 -1.46
C LEU A 82 -5.53 14.06 -1.89
N LYS A 83 -6.00 14.15 -3.14
CA LYS A 83 -6.98 13.24 -3.73
C LYS A 83 -6.45 11.81 -3.83
N ALA A 84 -5.19 11.65 -4.22
CA ALA A 84 -4.57 10.32 -4.30
C ALA A 84 -4.42 9.70 -2.91
N LEU A 85 -3.88 10.46 -1.96
CA LEU A 85 -3.68 9.99 -0.60
C LEU A 85 -5.01 9.64 0.11
N SER A 86 -6.01 10.52 0.03
CA SER A 86 -7.31 10.29 0.66
C SER A 86 -8.03 9.08 0.10
N ARG A 87 -7.93 8.85 -1.23
CA ARG A 87 -8.48 7.65 -1.86
C ARG A 87 -7.80 6.37 -1.36
N VAL A 88 -6.48 6.36 -1.24
CA VAL A 88 -5.73 5.20 -0.70
C VAL A 88 -6.16 4.90 0.73
N ILE A 89 -6.26 5.94 1.57
CA ILE A 89 -6.70 5.79 2.96
C ILE A 89 -8.13 5.25 3.02
N ALA A 90 -9.06 5.83 2.25
CA ALA A 90 -10.45 5.40 2.20
C ALA A 90 -10.58 3.94 1.77
N ARG A 91 -9.81 3.51 0.77
CA ARG A 91 -9.84 2.13 0.25
C ARG A 91 -9.30 1.12 1.26
N ASN A 92 -8.21 1.47 1.95
CA ASN A 92 -7.68 0.65 3.03
C ASN A 92 -8.68 0.55 4.17
N TYR A 93 -9.25 1.67 4.60
CA TYR A 93 -10.24 1.71 5.66
C TYR A 93 -11.51 0.90 5.31
N PHE A 94 -12.06 1.08 4.10
CA PHE A 94 -13.16 0.28 3.57
C PHE A 94 -12.85 -1.22 3.60
N ARG A 95 -11.67 -1.64 3.14
CA ARG A 95 -11.28 -3.06 3.12
C ARG A 95 -11.19 -3.62 4.54
N ASP A 96 -10.60 -2.88 5.47
CA ASP A 96 -10.43 -3.32 6.85
C ASP A 96 -11.79 -3.43 7.55
N TRP A 97 -12.68 -2.47 7.32
CA TRP A 97 -14.05 -2.50 7.85
C TRP A 97 -14.87 -3.63 7.24
N ARG A 98 -14.80 -3.80 5.91
CA ARG A 98 -15.47 -4.91 5.22
C ARG A 98 -15.01 -6.25 5.77
N LYS A 99 -13.69 -6.43 5.95
CA LYS A 99 -13.13 -7.65 6.52
C LYS A 99 -13.65 -7.90 7.94
N LYS A 100 -13.63 -6.86 8.79
CA LYS A 100 -14.12 -6.94 10.18
C LYS A 100 -15.58 -7.39 10.22
N ASP A 101 -16.44 -6.77 9.43
CA ASP A 101 -17.89 -7.05 9.48
C ASP A 101 -18.26 -8.33 8.74
N TRP A 102 -17.52 -8.73 7.70
CA TRP A 102 -17.64 -10.06 7.11
C TRP A 102 -17.32 -11.18 8.11
N CYS A 103 -16.32 -10.99 8.97
CA CYS A 103 -16.02 -11.95 10.03
C CYS A 103 -17.12 -12.04 11.10
N LEU A 104 -17.91 -10.98 11.30
CA LEU A 104 -19.02 -10.97 12.27
C LEU A 104 -20.27 -11.70 11.75
N VAL A 105 -20.44 -11.79 10.43
CA VAL A 105 -21.60 -12.42 9.78
C VAL A 105 -21.42 -13.94 9.60
N ARG A 106 -20.19 -14.48 9.67
CA ARG A 106 -19.95 -15.93 9.61
C ARG A 106 -19.79 -16.53 11.02
N PRO A 107 -20.73 -17.38 11.49
CA PRO A 107 -20.44 -18.28 12.60
C PRO A 107 -19.39 -19.29 12.13
N THR A 108 -18.17 -19.19 12.67
CA THR A 108 -17.16 -20.26 12.75
C THR A 108 -17.16 -21.27 11.58
N LEU A 109 -16.62 -20.88 10.42
CA LEU A 109 -16.21 -21.87 9.42
C LEU A 109 -14.72 -22.17 9.65
N ASN A 110 -14.42 -23.44 9.93
CA ASN A 110 -13.10 -23.94 10.30
C ASN A 110 -11.98 -23.45 9.36
N GLU A 111 -10.79 -23.23 9.94
CA GLU A 111 -9.60 -22.60 9.35
C GLU A 111 -9.06 -23.29 8.08
N ASN A 112 -9.53 -24.50 7.74
CA ASN A 112 -9.11 -25.25 6.55
C ASN A 112 -9.81 -24.85 5.24
N ASP A 113 -10.95 -24.15 5.28
CA ASP A 113 -11.70 -23.80 4.06
C ASP A 113 -11.42 -22.37 3.55
N GLN A 114 -10.55 -21.61 4.24
CA GLN A 114 -10.18 -20.25 3.84
C GLN A 114 -9.36 -20.21 2.54
N GLN A 115 -8.70 -21.30 2.14
CA GLN A 115 -7.99 -21.38 0.86
C GLN A 115 -8.88 -21.78 -0.32
N ALA A 116 -10.06 -22.37 -0.08
CA ALA A 116 -10.95 -22.84 -1.14
C ALA A 116 -11.98 -21.79 -1.61
N LEU A 117 -12.19 -20.72 -0.83
CA LEU A 117 -13.24 -19.73 -1.10
C LEU A 117 -12.77 -18.49 -1.89
N ASP A 118 -11.47 -18.32 -2.09
CA ASP A 118 -10.90 -17.21 -2.89
C ASP A 118 -11.21 -17.32 -4.40
N VAL A 119 -11.70 -18.48 -4.85
CA VAL A 119 -12.01 -18.76 -6.27
C VAL A 119 -13.47 -18.42 -6.65
N THR A 120 -14.31 -18.03 -5.69
CA THR A 120 -15.75 -17.74 -5.91
C THR A 120 -16.17 -16.30 -5.61
N ALA A 121 -15.24 -15.33 -5.71
CA ALA A 121 -15.61 -13.94 -5.85
C ALA A 121 -16.10 -13.69 -7.29
N GLY A 122 -17.42 -13.57 -7.45
CA GLY A 122 -18.08 -13.45 -8.75
C GLY A 122 -17.60 -12.27 -9.62
N PRO A 123 -17.79 -12.35 -10.94
CA PRO A 123 -17.26 -11.42 -11.92
C PRO A 123 -18.13 -10.16 -11.98
N HIS A 124 -17.99 -9.27 -11.00
CA HIS A 124 -18.40 -7.86 -11.11
C HIS A 124 -17.73 -7.04 -10.00
N GLU A 125 -16.42 -7.23 -9.81
CA GLU A 125 -15.60 -6.09 -9.45
C GLU A 125 -15.69 -5.15 -10.66
N ILE A 126 -16.34 -3.98 -10.54
CA ILE A 126 -15.94 -2.86 -11.41
C ILE A 126 -14.57 -2.42 -10.88
N VAL A 127 -13.59 -3.26 -11.20
CA VAL A 127 -12.20 -2.91 -11.17
C VAL A 127 -12.08 -1.72 -12.08
N ASP A 128 -11.66 -0.57 -11.54
CA ASP A 128 -11.08 0.46 -12.38
C ASP A 128 -9.86 -0.16 -13.08
N ALA A 129 -10.06 -0.65 -14.29
CA ALA A 129 -9.04 -1.31 -15.08
C ALA A 129 -7.84 -0.39 -15.28
N SER A 130 -8.04 0.93 -15.26
CA SER A 130 -6.97 1.91 -15.31
C SER A 130 -6.16 1.92 -14.02
N GLN A 131 -6.79 1.81 -12.84
CA GLN A 131 -6.06 1.72 -11.56
C GLN A 131 -5.37 0.36 -11.41
N ILE A 132 -5.97 -0.77 -11.80
CA ILE A 132 -5.23 -2.04 -11.81
C ILE A 132 -4.09 -2.01 -12.81
N ALA A 133 -4.27 -1.40 -13.98
CA ALA A 133 -3.19 -1.22 -14.92
C ALA A 133 -2.09 -0.33 -14.32
N LEU A 134 -2.44 0.76 -13.64
CA LEU A 134 -1.49 1.64 -12.97
C LEU A 134 -0.77 0.93 -11.83
N ASP A 135 -1.48 0.20 -10.97
CA ASP A 135 -0.90 -0.56 -9.85
C ASP A 135 0.03 -1.67 -10.37
N ARG A 136 -0.35 -2.35 -11.45
CA ARG A 136 0.51 -3.33 -12.14
C ARG A 136 1.74 -2.68 -12.77
N LEU A 137 1.57 -1.57 -13.50
CA LEU A 137 2.68 -0.82 -14.09
C LEU A 137 3.64 -0.28 -13.02
N MET A 138 3.11 0.20 -11.90
CA MET A 138 3.91 0.62 -10.75
C MET A 138 4.66 -0.56 -10.15
N LEU A 139 3.98 -1.69 -9.91
CA LEU A 139 4.60 -2.91 -9.39
C LEU A 139 5.71 -3.41 -10.33
N ASP A 140 5.45 -3.48 -11.62
CA ASP A 140 6.42 -3.88 -12.65
C ASP A 140 7.63 -2.95 -12.64
N SER A 141 7.40 -1.64 -12.58
CA SER A 141 8.51 -0.66 -12.52
C SER A 141 9.36 -0.80 -11.25
N ILE A 142 8.72 -1.07 -10.11
CA ILE A 142 9.41 -1.30 -8.83
C ILE A 142 10.22 -2.59 -8.90
N ILE A 143 9.64 -3.67 -9.42
CA ILE A 143 10.29 -4.97 -9.55
C ILE A 143 11.51 -4.88 -10.47
N VAL A 144 11.41 -4.19 -11.61
CA VAL A 144 12.52 -3.95 -12.53
C VAL A 144 13.61 -3.10 -11.87
N SER A 145 13.22 -2.06 -11.12
CA SER A 145 14.17 -1.23 -10.37
C SER A 145 14.92 -2.05 -9.32
N VAL A 146 14.21 -2.88 -8.55
CA VAL A 146 14.79 -3.80 -7.55
C VAL A 146 15.78 -4.75 -8.21
N ALA A 147 15.44 -5.36 -9.35
CA ALA A 147 16.34 -6.28 -10.05
C ALA A 147 17.66 -5.59 -10.45
N ARG A 148 17.59 -4.36 -11.00
CA ARG A 148 18.78 -3.57 -11.35
C ARG A 148 19.62 -3.20 -10.14
N ILE A 149 18.97 -2.82 -9.04
CA ILE A 149 19.65 -2.51 -7.78
C ILE A 149 20.41 -3.74 -7.27
N VAL A 150 19.76 -4.90 -7.24
CA VAL A 150 20.38 -6.16 -6.79
C VAL A 150 21.54 -6.57 -7.70
N ALA A 151 21.45 -6.35 -9.01
CA ALA A 151 22.56 -6.61 -9.93
C ALA A 151 23.84 -5.84 -9.57
N GLY A 152 23.70 -4.62 -9.03
CA GLY A 152 24.80 -3.78 -8.55
C GLY A 152 25.33 -4.10 -7.16
N PHE A 153 24.77 -5.08 -6.44
CA PHE A 153 25.25 -5.41 -5.09
C PHE A 153 26.64 -6.05 -5.11
N PRO A 154 27.47 -5.82 -4.07
CA PRO A 154 28.71 -6.56 -3.88
C PRO A 154 28.44 -8.07 -3.87
N LEU A 155 29.34 -8.83 -4.49
CA LEU A 155 29.15 -10.26 -4.79
C LEU A 155 28.61 -11.06 -3.59
N GLY A 156 29.21 -10.92 -2.40
CA GLY A 156 28.77 -11.65 -1.20
C GLY A 156 27.36 -11.32 -0.75
N GLN A 157 26.94 -10.05 -0.85
CA GLN A 157 25.58 -9.62 -0.49
C GLN A 157 24.56 -10.06 -1.54
N LYS A 158 24.94 -9.93 -2.83
CA LYS A 158 24.13 -10.38 -3.95
C LYS A 158 23.84 -11.88 -3.85
N VAL A 159 24.87 -12.69 -3.65
CA VAL A 159 24.75 -14.15 -3.51
C VAL A 159 23.91 -14.53 -2.29
N ALA A 160 24.13 -13.89 -1.13
CA ALA A 160 23.37 -14.17 0.08
C ALA A 160 21.88 -13.85 -0.09
N LEU A 161 21.55 -12.73 -0.76
CA LEU A 161 20.18 -12.33 -1.05
C LEU A 161 19.51 -13.27 -2.06
N LEU A 162 20.15 -13.53 -3.20
CA LEU A 162 19.60 -14.38 -4.26
C LEU A 162 19.44 -15.83 -3.80
N THR A 163 20.37 -16.35 -2.99
CA THR A 163 20.23 -17.69 -2.40
C THR A 163 19.02 -17.77 -1.47
N ASP A 164 18.75 -16.71 -0.70
CA ASP A 164 17.59 -16.67 0.18
C ASP A 164 16.29 -16.62 -0.62
N LEU A 165 16.22 -15.75 -1.63
CA LEU A 165 15.09 -15.64 -2.54
C LEU A 165 14.83 -16.94 -3.29
N ALA A 166 15.86 -17.58 -3.84
CA ALA A 166 15.76 -18.85 -4.57
C ALA A 166 15.25 -20.01 -3.69
N ASN A 167 15.57 -20.00 -2.40
CA ASN A 167 15.11 -21.02 -1.46
C ASN A 167 13.68 -20.80 -0.95
N MET A 168 13.17 -19.56 -1.04
CA MET A 168 11.80 -19.22 -0.67
C MET A 168 10.83 -19.23 -1.86
N SER A 169 11.36 -19.21 -3.08
CA SER A 169 10.56 -19.16 -4.31
C SER A 169 10.21 -20.57 -4.77
N ASP A 170 8.98 -20.73 -5.24
CA ASP A 170 8.59 -21.90 -6.03
C ASP A 170 9.05 -21.67 -7.48
N LEU A 171 10.15 -22.33 -7.86
CA LEU A 171 10.76 -22.20 -9.19
C LEU A 171 10.25 -23.27 -10.17
N ASP A 172 9.36 -24.15 -9.72
CA ASP A 172 8.89 -25.30 -10.50
C ASP A 172 7.60 -24.96 -11.29
N GLY A 173 7.11 -23.72 -11.16
CA GLY A 173 5.91 -23.20 -11.83
C GLY A 173 6.19 -22.08 -12.85
N GLU A 174 5.17 -21.24 -13.11
CA GLU A 174 5.34 -20.06 -13.98
C GLU A 174 6.28 -19.03 -13.35
N PRO A 175 7.21 -18.44 -14.13
CA PRO A 175 8.20 -17.54 -13.58
C PRO A 175 7.54 -16.26 -13.05
N SER A 176 7.79 -15.95 -11.79
CA SER A 176 7.27 -14.74 -11.15
C SER A 176 7.79 -13.46 -11.83
N LEU A 177 7.10 -12.33 -11.66
CA LEU A 177 7.54 -11.03 -12.18
C LEU A 177 8.96 -10.67 -11.70
N LEU A 178 9.28 -11.01 -10.45
CA LEU A 178 10.62 -10.81 -9.89
C LEU A 178 11.66 -11.67 -10.60
N GLU A 179 11.35 -12.93 -10.88
CA GLU A 179 12.24 -13.84 -11.60
C GLU A 179 12.49 -13.36 -13.03
N GLN A 180 11.44 -12.91 -13.72
CA GLN A 180 11.55 -12.35 -15.07
C GLN A 180 12.45 -11.11 -15.07
N ALA A 181 12.20 -10.15 -14.17
CA ALA A 181 13.00 -8.94 -14.08
C ALA A 181 14.47 -9.20 -13.69
N LEU A 182 14.72 -10.20 -12.83
CA LEU A 182 16.08 -10.64 -12.51
C LEU A 182 16.76 -11.27 -13.74
N ARG A 183 16.04 -12.07 -14.51
CA ARG A 183 16.55 -12.68 -15.76
C ARG A 183 16.93 -11.62 -16.79
N ASP A 184 16.13 -10.57 -16.93
CA ASP A 184 16.39 -9.46 -17.86
C ASP A 184 17.66 -8.68 -17.51
N VAL A 185 18.09 -8.68 -16.25
CA VAL A 185 19.37 -8.10 -15.81
C VAL A 185 20.49 -9.14 -15.72
N GLY A 186 20.29 -10.34 -16.25
CA GLY A 186 21.29 -11.41 -16.32
C GLY A 186 21.46 -12.21 -15.02
N LEU A 187 20.47 -12.21 -14.13
CA LEU A 187 20.47 -12.98 -12.88
C LEU A 187 19.45 -14.11 -12.95
N GLN A 188 19.91 -15.35 -13.05
CA GLN A 188 19.03 -16.52 -13.03
C GLN A 188 18.87 -17.04 -11.60
N LEU A 189 17.66 -16.94 -11.03
CA LEU A 189 17.42 -17.26 -9.62
C LEU A 189 17.67 -18.75 -9.30
N SER A 190 17.42 -19.64 -10.27
CA SER A 190 17.69 -21.08 -10.16
C SER A 190 19.15 -21.42 -9.90
N GLU A 191 20.11 -20.64 -10.40
CA GLU A 191 21.56 -20.84 -10.17
C GLU A 191 21.97 -20.63 -8.71
N TYR A 192 21.12 -19.94 -7.93
CA TYR A 192 21.35 -19.62 -6.52
C TYR A 192 20.61 -20.57 -5.57
N ARG A 193 19.82 -21.53 -6.07
CA ARG A 193 19.13 -22.51 -5.21
C ARG A 193 20.16 -23.44 -4.60
N ARG A 194 20.38 -23.31 -3.28
CA ARG A 194 21.38 -24.08 -2.54
C ARG A 194 20.86 -24.41 -1.14
N PRO A 195 21.09 -25.63 -0.65
CA PRO A 195 20.79 -25.95 0.74
C PRO A 195 21.60 -25.02 1.66
N ARG A 196 20.96 -24.58 2.75
CA ARG A 196 21.64 -23.75 3.75
C ARG A 196 22.73 -24.59 4.42
N SER A 197 23.92 -24.02 4.60
CA SER A 197 25.01 -24.69 5.32
C SER A 197 24.57 -25.04 6.74
N GLU A 198 24.99 -26.19 7.27
CA GLU A 198 24.73 -26.60 8.65
C GLU A 198 25.77 -26.01 9.63
N ASP A 199 26.93 -25.58 9.13
CA ASP A 199 28.00 -24.99 9.92
C ASP A 199 27.55 -23.64 10.53
N PRO A 200 27.55 -23.49 11.87
CA PRO A 200 27.12 -22.29 12.55
C PRO A 200 27.92 -21.04 12.17
N ILE A 201 29.21 -21.17 11.85
CA ILE A 201 30.09 -20.04 11.50
C ILE A 201 29.71 -19.51 10.12
N ILE A 202 29.55 -20.41 9.15
CA ILE A 202 29.15 -20.05 7.78
C ILE A 202 27.73 -19.47 7.78
N ARG A 203 26.80 -20.09 8.52
CA ARG A 203 25.43 -19.58 8.68
C ARG A 203 25.39 -18.17 9.28
N GLY A 204 26.20 -17.90 10.30
CA GLY A 204 26.27 -16.58 10.93
C GLY A 204 26.73 -15.50 9.94
N ARG A 205 27.76 -15.82 9.14
CA ARG A 205 28.26 -14.93 8.09
C ARG A 205 27.22 -14.68 6.99
N ASP A 206 26.55 -15.72 6.51
CA ASP A 206 25.54 -15.60 5.46
C ASP A 206 24.32 -14.82 5.93
N ALA A 207 23.87 -15.04 7.17
CA ALA A 207 22.77 -14.28 7.77
C ALA A 207 23.12 -12.79 7.90
N ALA A 208 24.37 -12.46 8.27
CA ALA A 208 24.84 -11.08 8.32
C ALA A 208 24.86 -10.43 6.92
N LEU A 209 25.41 -11.12 5.91
CA LEU A 209 25.43 -10.63 4.53
C LEU A 209 24.03 -10.40 3.98
N ARG A 210 23.10 -11.32 4.24
CA ARG A 210 21.68 -11.19 3.86
C ARG A 210 21.00 -10.02 4.56
N SER A 211 21.21 -9.86 5.87
CA SER A 211 20.64 -8.74 6.64
C SER A 211 21.12 -7.39 6.10
N ILE A 212 22.42 -7.28 5.78
CA ILE A 212 23.00 -6.09 5.16
C ILE A 212 22.41 -5.86 3.76
N ALA A 213 22.27 -6.91 2.94
CA ALA A 213 21.70 -6.83 1.61
C ALA A 213 20.26 -6.30 1.63
N TYR A 214 19.39 -6.83 2.50
CA TYR A 214 18.00 -6.34 2.63
C TYR A 214 17.93 -4.90 3.15
N LYS A 215 18.79 -4.53 4.11
CA LYS A 215 18.86 -3.14 4.60
C LYS A 215 19.28 -2.17 3.49
N ARG A 216 20.28 -2.54 2.70
CA ARG A 216 20.74 -1.76 1.54
C ARG A 216 19.65 -1.65 0.48
N LEU A 217 18.97 -2.75 0.16
CA LEU A 217 17.87 -2.75 -0.79
C LEU A 217 16.75 -1.80 -0.35
N LYS A 218 16.34 -1.88 0.92
CA LYS A 218 15.34 -0.97 1.49
C LYS A 218 15.75 0.49 1.36
N GLN A 219 17.00 0.83 1.63
CA GLN A 219 17.50 2.21 1.52
C GLN A 219 17.48 2.72 0.08
N GLN A 220 17.79 1.86 -0.89
CA GLN A 220 17.88 2.25 -2.31
C GLN A 220 16.51 2.28 -3.02
N VAL A 221 15.51 1.58 -2.50
CA VAL A 221 14.13 1.59 -3.02
C VAL A 221 13.29 2.73 -2.42
N GLN A 222 13.71 3.34 -1.30
CA GLN A 222 13.03 4.47 -0.65
C GLN A 222 13.39 5.86 -1.23
N VAL A 223 14.08 5.90 -2.37
CA VAL A 223 14.49 7.14 -3.06
C VAL A 223 13.43 7.57 -4.07
#